data_AF-A0A087T6B7-F1
#
_entry.id   AF-A0A087T6B7-F1
#
_cell.length_a   1.000
_cell.length_b   1.000
_cell.length_c   1.000
_cell.angle_alpha   90.00
_cell.angle_beta   90.00
_cell.angle_gamma   90.00
#
_symmetry.space_group_name_H-M   'P 1'
#
loop_
_entity.id
_entity.type
_entity.pdbx_description
1 polymer ?
#
loop_
_entity_poly.entity_id
_entity_poly.type
_entity_poly.pdbx_seq_one_letter_code
_entity_poly.pdbx_strand_id
1 'polypeptide(L)'
;MSGASSAIGTCYHMCPVREMKWREANKLLHVFEVKNKSDKYPKVDPEKAVKQFSRSAAGKREDMPSDLRPSHVLLKTMNYLINKIIPITDVPWNVVYDFVNDRVQGIRQDITIQRIEDLNTVQIFEKCIRFYITASYILCEESSETFSQHLNRQQLQICLEKLLYLYKKFDSEYFFEFVAVFYAQSIDESE
;
A
#
# COMPACT_ATOMS: atom_id res chain seq x y z
N MET A 1 -30.51 -4.19 16.53
CA MET A 1 -29.58 -3.71 15.49
C MET A 1 -28.42 -4.69 15.43
N SER A 2 -28.38 -5.55 14.42
CA SER A 2 -27.32 -6.55 14.25
C SER A 2 -26.02 -5.83 13.88
N GLY A 3 -25.06 -5.81 14.81
CA GLY A 3 -23.71 -5.34 14.51
C GLY A 3 -23.11 -6.25 13.45
N ALA A 4 -22.87 -5.72 12.24
CA ALA A 4 -22.10 -6.42 11.23
C ALA A 4 -20.69 -6.66 11.80
N SER A 5 -20.36 -7.93 12.07
CA SER A 5 -19.02 -8.34 12.48
C SER A 5 -18.01 -7.87 11.42
N SER A 6 -17.02 -7.06 11.81
CA SER A 6 -15.90 -6.74 10.92
C SER A 6 -15.21 -8.04 10.54
N ALA A 7 -15.05 -8.32 9.24
CA ALA A 7 -14.29 -9.48 8.80
C ALA A 7 -12.87 -9.40 9.37
N ILE A 8 -12.45 -10.41 10.13
CA ILE A 8 -11.09 -10.48 10.67
C ILE A 8 -10.24 -11.31 9.71
N GLY A 9 -9.19 -10.71 9.18
CA GLY A 9 -8.27 -11.37 8.28
C GLY A 9 -7.44 -12.45 8.96
N THR A 10 -7.23 -13.56 8.27
CA THR A 10 -6.44 -14.72 8.71
C THR A 10 -5.27 -15.02 7.78
N CYS A 11 -4.93 -14.10 6.86
CA CYS A 11 -3.74 -14.19 6.04
C CYS A 11 -2.50 -13.72 6.81
N TYR A 12 -1.67 -14.65 7.28
CA TYR A 12 -0.42 -14.33 8.01
C TYR A 12 0.80 -14.10 7.10
N HIS A 13 0.59 -14.04 5.79
CA HIS A 13 1.61 -13.72 4.79
C HIS A 13 1.38 -12.31 4.21
N MET A 14 2.41 -11.73 3.59
CA MET A 14 2.26 -10.45 2.89
C MET A 14 1.34 -10.54 1.66
N CYS A 15 1.13 -11.73 1.13
CA CYS A 15 0.21 -12.06 0.04
C CYS A 15 -0.56 -13.36 0.35
N PRO A 16 -1.88 -13.43 0.11
CA PRO A 16 -2.64 -14.66 0.23
C PRO A 16 -2.12 -15.77 -0.67
N VAL A 17 -2.06 -17.00 -0.15
CA VAL A 17 -1.59 -18.18 -0.91
C VAL A 17 -2.37 -18.39 -2.20
N ARG A 18 -3.68 -18.10 -2.17
CA ARG A 18 -4.55 -18.19 -3.35
C ARG A 18 -4.11 -17.21 -4.44
N GLU A 19 -3.83 -15.97 -4.07
CA GLU A 19 -3.34 -14.95 -5.01
C GLU A 19 -1.96 -15.33 -5.55
N MET A 20 -1.01 -15.74 -4.69
CA MET A 20 0.32 -16.18 -5.12
C MET A 20 0.25 -17.27 -6.19
N LYS A 21 -0.55 -18.33 -5.94
CA LYS A 21 -0.74 -19.43 -6.90
C LYS A 21 -1.38 -18.95 -8.20
N TRP A 22 -2.39 -18.08 -8.12
CA TRP A 22 -3.06 -17.55 -9.29
C TRP A 22 -2.14 -16.68 -10.13
N ARG A 23 -1.34 -15.79 -9.51
CA ARG A 23 -0.39 -14.93 -10.22
C ARG A 23 0.76 -15.73 -10.82
N GLU A 24 1.25 -16.77 -10.14
CA GLU A 24 2.24 -17.68 -10.74
C GLU A 24 1.67 -18.41 -11.97
N ALA A 25 0.48 -19.00 -11.85
CA ALA A 25 -0.16 -19.74 -12.95
C ALA A 25 -0.44 -18.87 -14.19
N ASN A 26 -0.76 -17.58 -13.98
CA ASN A 26 -1.08 -16.63 -15.05
C ASN A 26 0.12 -15.78 -15.50
N LYS A 27 1.33 -16.03 -14.97
CA LYS A 27 2.55 -15.26 -15.28
C LYS A 27 2.42 -13.75 -14.98
N LEU A 28 1.79 -13.43 -13.86
CA LEU A 28 1.54 -12.06 -13.38
C LEU A 28 2.40 -11.70 -12.15
N LEU A 29 3.52 -12.39 -11.96
CA LEU A 29 4.46 -12.11 -10.87
C LEU A 29 5.33 -10.91 -11.25
N HIS A 30 5.47 -9.94 -10.34
CA HIS A 30 6.43 -8.86 -10.52
C HIS A 30 7.86 -9.34 -10.29
N VAL A 31 8.85 -8.65 -10.88
CA VAL A 31 10.29 -8.97 -10.72
C VAL A 31 10.75 -8.95 -9.25
N PHE A 32 10.04 -8.23 -8.38
CA PHE A 32 10.31 -8.17 -6.95
C PHE A 32 9.74 -9.36 -6.15
N GLU A 33 8.93 -10.21 -6.77
CA GLU A 33 8.17 -11.28 -6.09
C GLU A 33 8.67 -12.68 -6.46
N VAL A 34 9.72 -12.78 -7.27
CA VAL A 34 10.23 -14.04 -7.82
C VAL A 34 11.50 -14.49 -7.12
N LYS A 35 11.71 -15.81 -7.07
CA LYS A 35 12.94 -16.41 -6.51
C LYS A 35 14.18 -16.10 -7.35
N ASN A 36 14.06 -16.26 -8.66
CA ASN A 36 15.13 -15.99 -9.63
C ASN A 36 14.56 -15.19 -10.80
N LYS A 37 15.15 -14.02 -11.06
CA LYS A 37 14.74 -13.10 -12.14
C LYS A 37 15.04 -13.67 -13.55
N SER A 38 15.94 -14.66 -13.65
CA SER A 38 16.41 -15.21 -14.93
C SER A 38 15.62 -16.43 -15.42
N ASP A 39 14.71 -16.96 -14.61
CA ASP A 39 13.95 -18.16 -14.96
C ASP A 39 12.94 -17.85 -16.07
N LYS A 40 12.87 -18.72 -17.09
CA LYS A 40 11.85 -18.62 -18.17
C LYS A 40 10.42 -18.70 -17.64
N TYR A 41 10.22 -19.40 -16.53
CA TYR A 41 8.95 -19.53 -15.81
C TYR A 41 9.20 -19.23 -14.33
N PRO A 42 9.27 -17.95 -13.95
CA PRO A 42 9.68 -17.58 -12.60
C PRO A 42 8.68 -18.08 -11.57
N LYS A 43 9.22 -18.59 -10.47
CA LYS A 43 8.45 -19.07 -9.32
C LYS A 43 8.31 -17.99 -8.27
N VAL A 44 7.12 -17.94 -7.66
CA VAL A 44 6.84 -17.00 -6.58
C VAL A 44 7.76 -17.29 -5.39
N ASP A 45 8.28 -16.23 -4.79
CA ASP A 45 8.93 -16.27 -3.49
C ASP A 45 7.90 -15.83 -2.43
N PRO A 46 7.39 -16.75 -1.58
CA PRO A 46 6.36 -16.42 -0.60
C PRO A 46 6.77 -15.34 0.40
N GLU A 47 8.08 -15.15 0.62
CA GLU A 47 8.60 -14.12 1.52
C GLU A 47 8.73 -12.75 0.85
N LYS A 48 8.55 -12.67 -0.47
CA LYS A 48 8.60 -11.42 -1.24
C LYS A 48 7.28 -11.00 -1.86
N ALA A 49 6.36 -11.95 -2.07
CA ALA A 49 5.07 -11.68 -2.68
C ALA A 49 4.23 -10.77 -1.79
N VAL A 50 3.64 -9.71 -2.37
CA VAL A 50 2.77 -8.78 -1.67
C VAL A 50 1.42 -8.72 -2.38
N LYS A 51 0.32 -8.76 -1.60
CA LYS A 51 -1.05 -8.67 -2.11
C LYS A 51 -1.23 -7.45 -3.03
N GLN A 52 -1.72 -7.66 -4.25
CA GLN A 52 -2.05 -6.58 -5.19
C GLN A 52 -3.32 -5.84 -4.77
N PHE A 53 -3.47 -4.60 -5.21
CA PHE A 53 -4.75 -3.91 -5.13
C PHE A 53 -5.75 -4.55 -6.10
N SER A 54 -6.91 -4.94 -5.59
CA SER A 54 -7.99 -5.49 -6.43
C SER A 54 -9.04 -4.40 -6.67
N ARG A 55 -9.18 -3.95 -7.92
CA ARG A 55 -10.37 -3.17 -8.30
C ARG A 55 -11.53 -4.16 -8.28
N SER A 56 -12.42 -4.06 -7.29
CA SER A 56 -13.57 -4.96 -7.15
C SER A 56 -14.25 -5.15 -8.51
N ALA A 57 -14.06 -6.30 -9.13
CA ALA A 57 -14.72 -6.61 -10.38
C ALA A 57 -16.23 -6.63 -10.10
N ALA A 58 -17.01 -6.00 -10.97
CA ALA A 58 -18.46 -6.01 -10.90
C ALA A 58 -18.95 -7.46 -10.69
N GLY A 59 -19.52 -7.74 -9.51
CA GLY A 59 -19.97 -9.08 -9.13
C GLY A 59 -19.33 -9.59 -7.83
N LYS A 60 -19.76 -9.03 -6.70
CA LYS A 60 -19.76 -9.58 -5.33
C LYS A 60 -19.00 -10.92 -5.15
N ARG A 61 -17.67 -10.90 -5.06
CA ARG A 61 -16.96 -11.89 -4.24
C ARG A 61 -16.68 -11.20 -2.92
N GLU A 62 -17.30 -11.70 -1.85
CA GLU A 62 -16.91 -11.33 -0.50
C GLU A 62 -15.46 -11.74 -0.28
N ASP A 63 -14.64 -10.83 0.25
CA ASP A 63 -13.26 -11.14 0.60
C ASP A 63 -13.26 -12.17 1.74
N MET A 64 -12.72 -13.36 1.46
CA MET A 64 -12.62 -14.39 2.48
C MET A 64 -11.65 -13.93 3.57
N PRO A 65 -11.85 -14.33 4.84
CA PRO A 65 -10.87 -14.05 5.90
C PRO A 65 -9.44 -14.42 5.51
N SER A 66 -9.23 -15.53 4.79
CA SER A 66 -7.92 -15.99 4.33
C SER A 66 -7.28 -15.11 3.24
N ASP A 67 -8.03 -14.20 2.63
CA ASP A 67 -7.56 -13.22 1.66
C ASP A 67 -7.22 -11.86 2.30
N LEU A 68 -7.59 -11.65 3.56
CA LEU A 68 -7.38 -10.41 4.29
C LEU A 68 -6.24 -10.55 5.30
N ARG A 69 -5.33 -9.58 5.33
CA ARG A 69 -4.19 -9.57 6.27
C ARG A 69 -4.59 -8.84 7.56
N PRO A 70 -4.36 -9.42 8.75
CA PRO A 70 -4.61 -8.72 10.00
C PRO A 70 -3.61 -7.55 10.18
N SER A 71 -3.98 -6.62 11.05
CA SER A 71 -3.25 -5.35 11.31
C SER A 71 -1.72 -5.48 11.42
N HIS A 72 -1.22 -6.40 12.25
CA HIS A 72 0.23 -6.58 12.45
C HIS A 72 0.95 -7.07 11.17
N VAL A 73 0.27 -7.86 10.32
CA VAL A 73 0.81 -8.31 9.03
C VAL A 73 0.81 -7.16 8.02
N LEU A 74 -0.21 -6.30 8.04
CA LEU A 74 -0.25 -5.10 7.21
C LEU A 74 0.92 -4.16 7.54
N LEU A 75 1.21 -3.93 8.83
CA LEU A 75 2.37 -3.13 9.23
C LEU A 75 3.69 -3.80 8.85
N LYS A 76 3.83 -5.12 9.06
CA LYS A 76 5.00 -5.89 8.59
C LYS A 76 5.20 -5.72 7.08
N THR A 77 4.11 -5.79 6.32
CA THR A 77 4.13 -5.63 4.86
C THR A 77 4.57 -4.22 4.46
N MET A 78 4.02 -3.19 5.11
CA MET A 78 4.42 -1.80 4.86
C MET A 78 5.91 -1.59 5.15
N ASN A 79 6.40 -2.13 6.27
CA ASN A 79 7.82 -2.09 6.61
C ASN A 79 8.70 -2.81 5.59
N TYR A 80 8.25 -3.93 5.02
CA TYR A 80 8.95 -4.60 3.92
C TYR A 80 9.05 -3.69 2.69
N LEU A 81 7.95 -3.06 2.26
CA LEU A 81 7.96 -2.14 1.12
C LEU A 81 8.94 -0.99 1.34
N ILE A 82 8.87 -0.33 2.50
CA ILE A 82 9.73 0.81 2.83
C ILE A 82 11.21 0.41 2.96
N ASN A 83 11.51 -0.70 3.64
CA ASN A 83 12.89 -1.03 4.01
C ASN A 83 13.60 -1.95 3.02
N LYS A 84 12.87 -2.62 2.13
CA LYS A 84 13.43 -3.61 1.19
C LYS A 84 13.17 -3.30 -0.27
N ILE A 85 12.05 -2.64 -0.61
CA ILE A 85 11.70 -2.36 -2.01
C ILE A 85 12.10 -0.95 -2.43
N ILE A 86 11.74 0.07 -1.65
CA ILE A 86 12.09 1.47 -1.98
C ILE A 86 13.61 1.69 -2.14
N PRO A 87 14.50 1.11 -1.31
CA PRO A 87 15.95 1.33 -1.42
C PRO A 87 16.62 0.61 -2.60
N ILE A 88 15.86 -0.13 -3.42
CA ILE A 88 16.41 -0.85 -4.58
C ILE A 88 16.89 0.17 -5.63
N THR A 89 18.14 0.02 -6.06
CA THR A 89 18.78 0.92 -7.03
C THR A 89 19.11 0.25 -8.37
N ASP A 90 18.96 -1.08 -8.48
CA ASP A 90 19.20 -1.84 -9.72
C ASP A 90 18.00 -1.81 -10.70
N VAL A 91 16.96 -1.04 -10.38
CA VAL A 91 15.73 -0.87 -11.18
C VAL A 91 15.33 0.61 -11.20
N PRO A 92 14.82 1.15 -12.31
CA PRO A 92 14.29 2.51 -12.38
C PRO A 92 13.22 2.80 -11.31
N TRP A 93 13.23 4.02 -10.77
CA TRP A 93 12.39 4.37 -9.63
C TRP A 93 10.89 4.41 -9.98
N ASN A 94 10.52 4.70 -11.23
CA ASN A 94 9.13 4.60 -11.68
C ASN A 94 8.58 3.15 -11.58
N VAL A 95 9.41 2.14 -11.85
CA VAL A 95 9.02 0.73 -11.67
C VAL A 95 8.88 0.37 -10.18
N VAL A 96 9.76 0.92 -9.33
CA VAL A 96 9.64 0.80 -7.86
C VAL A 96 8.34 1.46 -7.39
N TYR A 97 8.05 2.67 -7.87
CA TYR A 97 6.84 3.42 -7.57
C TYR A 97 5.58 2.65 -7.95
N ASP A 98 5.48 2.15 -9.17
CA ASP A 98 4.30 1.44 -9.66
C ASP A 98 4.01 0.20 -8.80
N PHE A 99 5.05 -0.57 -8.49
CA PHE A 99 4.91 -1.71 -7.60
C PHE A 99 4.46 -1.29 -6.21
N VAL A 100 5.18 -0.37 -5.56
CA VAL A 100 4.90 0.03 -4.18
C VAL A 100 3.53 0.69 -4.05
N ASN A 101 3.15 1.57 -4.98
CA ASN A 101 1.85 2.23 -5.00
C ASN A 101 0.69 1.22 -5.10
N ASP A 102 0.80 0.22 -5.98
CA ASP A 102 -0.20 -0.86 -6.08
C ASP A 102 -0.30 -1.65 -4.76
N ARG A 103 0.84 -2.02 -4.17
CA ARG A 103 0.85 -2.80 -2.91
C ARG A 103 0.37 -1.98 -1.71
N VAL A 104 0.66 -0.68 -1.65
CA VAL A 104 0.15 0.25 -0.64
C VAL A 104 -1.37 0.37 -0.76
N GLN A 105 -1.91 0.47 -1.97
CA GLN A 105 -3.37 0.45 -2.18
C GLN A 105 -3.98 -0.88 -1.71
N GLY A 106 -3.33 -2.02 -1.95
CA GLY A 106 -3.75 -3.33 -1.42
C GLY A 106 -3.75 -3.39 0.11
N ILE A 107 -2.75 -2.79 0.77
CA ILE A 107 -2.71 -2.65 2.25
C ILE A 107 -3.90 -1.81 2.74
N ARG A 108 -4.12 -0.63 2.14
CA ARG A 108 -5.21 0.28 2.51
C ARG A 108 -6.60 -0.31 2.23
N GLN A 109 -6.72 -1.14 1.20
CA GLN A 109 -7.93 -1.89 0.90
C GLN A 109 -8.25 -2.89 2.03
N ASP A 110 -7.27 -3.67 2.49
CA ASP A 110 -7.46 -4.58 3.62
C ASP A 110 -7.87 -3.85 4.91
N ILE A 111 -7.27 -2.68 5.19
CA ILE A 111 -7.64 -1.81 6.33
C ILE A 111 -9.11 -1.38 6.22
N THR A 112 -9.52 -0.93 5.04
CA THR A 112 -10.88 -0.45 4.78
C THR A 112 -11.92 -1.56 4.92
N ILE A 113 -11.68 -2.72 4.31
CA ILE A 113 -12.60 -3.88 4.35
C ILE A 113 -12.81 -4.36 5.80
N GLN A 114 -11.72 -4.47 6.55
CA GLN A 114 -11.73 -4.95 7.93
C GLN A 114 -12.07 -3.86 8.95
N ARG A 115 -12.17 -2.59 8.52
CA ARG A 115 -12.42 -1.41 9.37
C ARG A 115 -11.43 -1.30 10.54
N ILE A 116 -10.15 -1.54 10.25
CA ILE A 116 -9.09 -1.53 11.28
C ILE A 116 -8.76 -0.09 11.65
N GLU A 117 -8.75 0.17 12.96
CA GLU A 117 -8.32 1.44 13.54
C GLU A 117 -7.51 1.14 14.80
N ASP A 118 -6.19 1.26 14.68
CA ASP A 118 -5.22 1.00 15.74
C ASP A 118 -3.90 1.75 15.47
N LEU A 119 -2.94 1.66 16.40
CA LEU A 119 -1.62 2.29 16.28
C LEU A 119 -0.80 1.76 15.09
N ASN A 120 -1.03 0.51 14.66
CA ASN A 120 -0.37 -0.01 13.46
C ASN A 120 -0.89 0.71 12.21
N THR A 121 -2.20 0.96 12.15
CA THR A 121 -2.84 1.70 11.06
C THR A 121 -2.29 3.13 10.99
N VAL A 122 -2.15 3.81 12.14
CA VAL A 122 -1.48 5.12 12.23
C VAL A 122 -0.09 5.06 11.57
N GLN A 123 0.75 4.15 12.03
CA GLN A 123 2.11 3.98 11.51
C GLN A 123 2.18 3.62 10.01
N ILE A 124 1.18 2.89 9.49
CA ILE A 124 1.08 2.59 8.06
C ILE A 124 0.82 3.88 7.27
N PHE A 125 -0.17 4.68 7.68
CA PHE A 125 -0.52 5.90 6.96
C PHE A 125 0.59 6.96 7.02
N GLU A 126 1.30 7.10 8.14
CA GLU A 126 2.51 7.93 8.22
C GLU A 126 3.55 7.53 7.16
N LYS A 127 3.79 6.22 6.99
CA LYS A 127 4.72 5.69 5.98
C LYS A 127 4.19 5.88 4.56
N CYS A 128 2.88 5.75 4.33
CA CYS A 128 2.26 6.00 3.02
C CYS A 128 2.50 7.45 2.60
N ILE A 129 2.27 8.41 3.50
CA ILE A 129 2.46 9.83 3.23
C ILE A 129 3.92 10.12 2.90
N ARG A 130 4.87 9.62 3.70
CA ARG A 130 6.31 9.77 3.42
C ARG A 130 6.70 9.17 2.07
N PHE A 131 6.14 8.01 1.70
CA PHE A 131 6.33 7.42 0.38
C PHE A 131 5.82 8.34 -0.74
N TYR A 132 4.58 8.84 -0.65
CA TYR A 132 4.01 9.68 -1.70
C TYR A 132 4.71 11.03 -1.84
N ILE A 133 5.17 11.65 -0.74
CA ILE A 133 6.00 12.86 -0.78
C ILE A 133 7.34 12.57 -1.46
N THR A 134 7.99 11.46 -1.07
CA THR A 134 9.26 11.03 -1.67
C THR A 134 9.10 10.77 -3.17
N ALA A 135 7.98 10.17 -3.58
CA ALA A 135 7.66 9.95 -5.00
C ALA A 135 7.53 11.24 -5.78
N SER A 136 6.81 12.23 -5.23
CA SER A 136 6.67 13.54 -5.87
C SER A 136 8.02 14.20 -6.12
N TYR A 137 8.98 14.05 -5.20
CA TYR A 137 10.33 14.60 -5.35
C TYR A 137 11.18 13.81 -6.36
N ILE A 138 11.26 12.48 -6.22
CA ILE A 138 12.17 11.66 -7.04
C ILE A 138 11.75 11.64 -8.51
N LEU A 139 10.44 11.62 -8.78
CA LEU A 139 9.89 11.54 -10.14
C LEU A 139 9.41 12.91 -10.65
N CYS A 140 9.90 14.03 -10.10
CA CYS A 140 9.40 15.36 -10.49
C CYS A 140 9.67 15.74 -11.94
N GLU A 141 10.73 15.20 -12.54
CA GLU A 141 11.14 15.45 -13.93
C GLU A 141 10.61 14.38 -14.91
N GLU A 142 9.93 13.35 -14.43
CA GLU A 142 9.35 12.31 -15.28
C GLU A 142 8.15 12.84 -16.07
N SER A 143 7.96 12.28 -17.27
CA SER A 143 6.79 12.58 -18.08
C SER A 143 5.49 12.14 -17.40
N SER A 144 4.38 12.82 -17.70
CA SER A 144 3.06 12.47 -17.17
C SER A 144 2.57 11.07 -17.57
N GLU A 145 3.10 10.52 -18.66
CA GLU A 145 2.87 9.13 -19.10
C GLU A 145 3.57 8.10 -18.19
N THR A 146 4.72 8.48 -17.62
CA THR A 146 5.52 7.63 -16.73
C THR A 146 5.13 7.80 -15.27
N PHE A 147 4.84 9.04 -14.85
CA PHE A 147 4.43 9.36 -13.50
C PHE A 147 3.42 10.51 -13.49
N SER A 148 2.21 10.22 -13.01
CA SER A 148 1.19 11.25 -12.83
C SER A 148 1.32 11.88 -11.44
N GLN A 149 1.96 13.06 -11.38
CA GLN A 149 2.00 13.90 -10.18
C GLN A 149 0.61 14.16 -9.59
N HIS A 150 -0.39 14.34 -10.45
CA HIS A 150 -1.77 14.55 -10.04
C HIS A 150 -2.34 13.33 -9.30
N LEU A 151 -2.23 12.13 -9.86
CA LEU A 151 -2.69 10.90 -9.21
C LEU A 151 -1.91 10.64 -7.91
N ASN A 152 -0.62 10.93 -7.89
CA ASN A 152 0.20 10.80 -6.69
C ASN A 152 -0.28 11.73 -5.57
N ARG A 153 -0.55 13.01 -5.88
CA ARG A 153 -1.10 14.00 -4.95
C ARG A 153 -2.47 13.59 -4.42
N GLN A 154 -3.32 13.00 -5.27
CA GLN A 154 -4.61 12.45 -4.81
C GLN A 154 -4.42 11.33 -3.78
N GLN A 155 -3.48 10.40 -4.01
CA GLN A 155 -3.22 9.33 -3.04
C GLN A 155 -2.64 9.88 -1.72
N LEU A 156 -1.76 10.87 -1.80
CA LEU A 156 -1.23 11.60 -0.64
C LEU A 156 -2.37 12.22 0.18
N GLN A 157 -3.29 12.95 -0.47
CA GLN A 157 -4.43 13.61 0.18
C GLN A 157 -5.32 12.60 0.90
N ILE A 158 -5.70 11.49 0.25
CA ILE A 158 -6.52 10.45 0.87
C ILE A 158 -5.82 9.86 2.11
N CYS A 159 -4.50 9.70 2.07
CA CYS A 159 -3.75 9.19 3.21
C CYS A 159 -3.69 10.19 4.36
N LEU A 160 -3.49 11.49 4.07
CA LEU A 160 -3.49 12.56 5.05
C LEU A 160 -4.83 12.66 5.78
N GLU A 161 -5.94 12.68 5.03
CA GLU A 161 -7.29 12.74 5.61
C GLU A 161 -7.57 11.58 6.56
N LYS A 162 -7.19 10.35 6.15
CA LYS A 162 -7.35 9.17 7.02
C LYS A 162 -6.44 9.25 8.25
N LEU A 163 -5.21 9.75 8.12
CA LEU A 163 -4.30 9.91 9.26
C LEU A 163 -4.81 10.95 10.26
N LEU A 164 -5.28 12.11 9.78
CA LEU A 164 -5.87 13.15 10.63
C LEU A 164 -7.11 12.65 11.37
N TYR A 165 -7.91 11.80 10.74
CA TYR A 165 -9.01 11.11 11.42
C TYR A 165 -8.50 10.20 12.55
N LEU A 166 -7.46 9.41 12.29
CA LEU A 166 -6.89 8.49 13.28
C LEU A 166 -6.26 9.23 14.47
N TYR A 167 -5.62 10.37 14.24
CA TYR A 167 -5.05 11.20 15.31
C TYR A 167 -6.09 11.79 16.28
N LYS A 168 -7.38 11.79 15.93
CA LYS A 168 -8.44 12.12 16.90
C LYS A 168 -8.63 11.02 17.96
N LYS A 169 -8.06 9.84 17.75
CA LYS A 169 -8.27 8.63 18.56
C LYS A 169 -6.97 8.06 19.14
N PHE A 170 -5.84 8.31 18.49
CA PHE A 170 -4.56 7.72 18.83
C PHE A 170 -3.48 8.80 18.86
N ASP A 171 -2.64 8.77 19.89
CA ASP A 171 -1.47 9.64 20.00
C ASP A 171 -0.31 9.11 19.13
N SER A 172 0.41 10.04 18.51
CA SER A 172 1.65 9.76 17.79
C SER A 172 2.63 10.91 18.02
N GLU A 173 3.91 10.58 18.19
CA GLU A 173 4.99 11.57 18.25
C GLU A 173 5.12 12.38 16.94
N TYR A 174 4.63 11.83 15.82
CA TYR A 174 4.68 12.47 14.51
C TYR A 174 3.44 13.34 14.20
N PHE A 175 2.55 13.56 15.17
CA PHE A 175 1.32 14.35 14.97
C PHE A 175 1.58 15.69 14.28
N PHE A 176 2.51 16.49 14.82
CA PHE A 176 2.82 17.82 14.29
C PHE A 176 3.46 17.80 12.89
N GLU A 177 4.27 16.78 12.59
CA GLU A 177 4.88 16.59 11.25
C GLU A 177 3.78 16.50 10.19
N PHE A 178 2.84 15.58 10.38
CA PHE A 178 1.83 15.30 9.36
C PHE A 178 0.70 16.32 9.32
N VAL A 179 0.42 17.02 10.43
CA VAL A 179 -0.47 18.19 10.41
C VAL A 179 0.16 19.32 9.59
N ALA A 180 1.46 19.58 9.75
CA ALA A 180 2.16 20.58 8.95
C ALA A 180 2.15 20.21 7.45
N VAL A 181 2.37 18.94 7.12
CA VAL A 181 2.26 18.43 5.74
C VAL A 181 0.86 18.68 5.17
N PHE A 182 -0.20 18.40 5.93
CA PHE A 182 -1.57 18.65 5.46
C PHE A 182 -1.80 20.12 5.10
N TYR A 183 -1.43 21.04 5.99
CA TYR A 183 -1.56 22.46 5.71
C TYR A 183 -0.72 22.89 4.50
N ALA A 184 0.51 22.38 4.37
CA ALA A 184 1.37 22.70 3.24
C ALA A 184 0.75 22.28 1.89
N GLN A 185 0.03 21.16 1.84
CA GLN A 185 -0.67 20.72 0.62
C GLN A 185 -1.85 21.61 0.23
N SER A 186 -2.44 22.32 1.19
CA SER A 186 -3.61 23.20 0.96
C SER A 186 -3.25 24.64 0.58
N ILE A 187 -1.98 25.03 0.68
CA ILE A 187 -1.55 26.42 0.38
C ILE A 187 -1.73 26.76 -1.12
N ASP A 188 -1.61 25.79 -2.01
CA ASP A 188 -1.70 25.99 -3.48
C ASP A 188 -3.12 25.82 -4.06
N GLU A 189 -4.14 25.52 -3.25
CA GLU A 189 -5.52 25.32 -3.75
C GLU A 189 -6.35 26.61 -3.73
N SER A 190 -5.74 27.74 -3.35
CA SER A 190 -6.40 29.05 -3.19
C SER A 190 -6.16 30.05 -4.34
N GLU A 191 -5.84 29.57 -5.56
CA GLU A 191 -5.83 30.40 -6.78
C GLU A 191 -7.03 30.10 -7.70
#